data_AF-A0A9E8RZ95-F1
#
_entry.id   AF-A0A9E8RZ95-F1
#
_cell.length_a   1.000
_cell.length_b   1.000
_cell.length_c   1.000
_cell.angle_alpha   90.00
_cell.angle_beta   90.00
_cell.angle_gamma   90.00
#
_symmetry.space_group_name_H-M   'P 1'
#
loop_
_entity.id
_entity.type
_entity.pdbx_description
1 polymer ?
#
loop_
_entity_poly.entity_id
_entity_poly.type
_entity_poly.pdbx_seq_one_letter_code
_entity_poly.pdbx_strand_id
1 'polypeptide(L)'
;MLKRILRIKNEIGEGNAEKGFSLFEMLIVLFFLVIVLATLPPFFYSTMNTIERNHVLNQLRADLYLAQQTAITKQTAVSFRYDSLSKKYEFRMLEQKLLLSRKLPDQVDMWGHMTNFYFHPNGNVSKFGNLGIRIGEKKYRIFFSIGKGRFAIYETKDGK
;
A
#
# COMPACT_ATOMS: atom_id res chain seq x y z
N MET A 1 82.42 6.31 -5.23
CA MET A 1 81.19 5.66 -5.77
C MET A 1 79.97 5.79 -4.86
N LEU A 2 80.06 5.61 -3.53
CA LEU A 2 78.88 5.68 -2.63
C LEU A 2 78.12 7.02 -2.63
N LYS A 3 78.80 8.17 -2.83
CA LYS A 3 78.15 9.48 -2.90
C LYS A 3 77.21 9.65 -4.11
N ARG A 4 77.35 8.83 -5.16
CA ARG A 4 76.51 8.90 -6.37
C ARG A 4 75.20 8.10 -6.19
N ILE A 5 75.22 7.03 -5.39
CA ILE A 5 74.06 6.17 -5.11
C ILE A 5 73.12 6.85 -4.08
N LEU A 6 73.67 7.57 -3.10
CA LEU A 6 72.89 8.37 -2.14
C LEU A 6 72.18 9.57 -2.80
N ARG A 7 72.69 10.09 -3.93
CA ARG A 7 72.06 11.19 -4.65
C ARG A 7 70.82 10.74 -5.43
N ILE A 8 70.82 9.53 -5.97
CA ILE A 8 69.70 8.99 -6.76
C ILE A 8 68.54 8.58 -5.84
N LYS A 9 68.81 8.08 -4.63
CA LYS A 9 67.74 7.71 -3.68
C LYS A 9 66.95 8.92 -3.14
N ASN A 10 67.54 10.12 -3.16
CA ASN A 10 66.85 11.36 -2.76
C ASN A 10 65.93 11.93 -3.83
N GLU A 11 65.94 11.40 -5.06
CA GLU A 11 65.01 11.81 -6.13
C GLU A 11 63.82 10.84 -6.29
N ILE A 12 63.83 9.68 -5.61
CA ILE A 12 62.70 8.71 -5.62
C ILE A 12 61.81 8.88 -4.38
N GLY A 13 61.86 10.07 -3.78
CA GLY A 13 61.10 10.47 -2.61
C GLY A 13 60.11 11.59 -2.91
N GLU A 14 59.54 11.67 -4.11
CA GLU A 14 58.31 12.43 -4.28
C GLU A 14 57.18 11.58 -3.71
N GLY A 15 56.86 11.87 -2.45
CA GLY A 15 55.67 11.34 -1.80
C GLY A 15 54.47 11.56 -2.70
N ASN A 16 53.62 10.55 -2.82
CA ASN A 16 52.29 10.71 -3.35
C ASN A 16 51.67 11.89 -2.60
N ALA A 17 51.63 13.05 -3.25
CA ALA A 17 50.85 14.17 -2.77
C ALA A 17 49.42 13.68 -2.87
N GLU A 18 48.88 13.18 -1.76
CA GLU A 18 47.45 13.03 -1.58
C GLU A 18 46.87 14.42 -1.78
N LYS A 19 46.42 14.70 -3.01
CA LYS A 19 45.78 15.94 -3.38
C LYS A 19 44.45 15.96 -2.64
N GLY A 20 44.47 16.52 -1.44
CA GLY A 20 43.26 16.80 -0.69
C GLY A 20 42.31 17.59 -1.57
N PHE A 21 41.06 17.12 -1.67
CA PHE A 21 40.02 17.74 -2.48
C PHE A 21 39.93 19.25 -2.15
N SER A 22 39.84 20.08 -3.18
CA SER A 22 39.60 21.51 -3.01
C SER A 22 38.23 21.73 -2.37
N LEU A 23 38.09 22.76 -1.53
CA LEU A 23 36.78 23.17 -0.99
C LEU A 23 35.74 23.34 -2.09
N PHE A 24 36.16 23.83 -3.26
CA PHE A 24 35.30 23.99 -4.42
C PHE A 24 34.81 22.65 -5.00
N GLU A 25 35.67 21.64 -5.00
CA GLU A 25 35.32 20.30 -5.47
C GLU A 25 34.32 19.64 -4.52
N MET A 26 34.50 19.81 -3.22
CA MET A 26 33.52 19.35 -2.22
C MET A 26 32.16 20.06 -2.37
N LEU A 27 32.13 21.35 -2.72
CA LEU A 27 30.89 22.06 -3.02
C LEU A 27 30.19 21.51 -4.27
N ILE A 28 30.95 21.15 -5.31
CA ILE A 28 30.41 20.53 -6.52
C ILE A 28 29.83 19.14 -6.20
N VAL A 29 30.54 18.32 -5.43
CA VAL A 29 30.06 16.99 -5.01
C VAL A 29 28.78 17.12 -4.20
N LEU A 30 28.72 18.06 -3.25
CA LEU A 30 27.52 18.32 -2.45
C LEU A 30 26.36 18.83 -3.31
N PHE A 31 26.64 19.68 -4.30
CA PHE A 31 25.62 20.16 -5.23
C PHE A 31 24.99 19.02 -6.03
N PHE A 32 25.81 18.12 -6.59
CA PHE A 32 25.30 16.94 -7.26
C PHE A 32 24.55 15.99 -6.32
N LEU A 33 25.04 15.81 -5.08
CA LEU A 33 24.35 15.01 -4.07
C LEU A 33 22.96 15.58 -3.76
N VAL A 34 22.84 16.89 -3.59
CA VAL A 34 21.55 17.56 -3.35
C VAL A 34 20.61 17.39 -4.54
N ILE A 35 21.10 17.53 -5.77
CA ILE A 35 20.28 17.29 -6.97
C ILE A 35 19.76 15.86 -6.99
N VAL A 36 20.63 14.88 -6.76
CA VAL A 36 20.24 13.46 -6.73
C VAL A 36 19.20 13.22 -5.64
N LEU A 37 19.46 13.68 -4.40
CA LEU A 37 18.53 13.52 -3.28
C LEU A 37 17.20 14.23 -3.51
N ALA A 38 17.19 15.39 -4.17
CA ALA A 38 15.97 16.15 -4.48
C ALA A 38 15.08 15.45 -5.53
N THR A 39 15.64 14.58 -6.38
CA THR A 39 14.88 13.83 -7.39
C THR A 39 14.25 12.54 -6.88
N LEU A 40 14.65 12.05 -5.70
CA LEU A 40 14.13 10.81 -5.11
C LEU A 40 12.65 10.87 -4.66
N PRO A 41 12.15 11.93 -3.99
CA PRO A 41 10.83 11.92 -3.36
C PRO A 41 9.66 11.57 -4.30
N PRO A 42 9.53 12.16 -5.51
CA PRO A 42 8.39 11.88 -6.40
C PRO A 42 8.25 10.39 -6.77
N PHE A 43 9.38 9.68 -6.89
CA PHE A 43 9.41 8.26 -7.25
C PHE A 43 8.86 7.36 -6.13
N PHE A 44 9.14 7.73 -4.87
CA PHE A 44 8.65 6.98 -3.71
C PHE A 44 7.15 7.22 -3.46
N TYR A 45 6.63 8.43 -3.69
CA TYR A 45 5.20 8.74 -3.47
C TYR A 45 4.26 7.89 -4.34
N SER A 46 4.56 7.76 -5.64
CA SER A 46 3.72 6.95 -6.55
C SER A 46 3.70 5.47 -6.17
N THR A 47 4.86 4.95 -5.78
CA THR A 47 5.02 3.56 -5.34
C THR A 47 4.27 3.31 -4.04
N MET A 48 4.38 4.21 -3.07
CA MET A 48 3.70 4.12 -1.77
C MET A 48 2.18 4.08 -1.93
N ASN A 49 1.61 4.97 -2.75
CA ASN A 49 0.17 5.01 -3.03
C ASN A 49 -0.35 3.71 -3.65
N THR A 50 0.47 3.06 -4.49
CA THR A 50 0.11 1.77 -5.09
C THR A 50 0.16 0.63 -4.09
N ILE A 51 1.17 0.60 -3.22
CA ILE A 51 1.30 -0.38 -2.15
C ILE A 51 0.11 -0.28 -1.19
N GLU A 52 -0.19 0.93 -0.71
CA GLU A 52 -1.29 1.15 0.24
C GLU A 52 -2.64 0.75 -0.36
N ARG A 53 -2.88 1.11 -1.62
CA ARG A 53 -4.10 0.72 -2.34
C ARG A 53 -4.26 -0.78 -2.47
N ASN A 54 -3.19 -1.47 -2.86
CA ASN A 54 -3.19 -2.93 -2.96
C ASN A 54 -3.40 -3.57 -1.58
N HIS A 55 -2.81 -3.00 -0.54
CA HIS A 55 -3.01 -3.45 0.84
C HIS A 55 -4.48 -3.37 1.26
N VAL A 56 -5.14 -2.22 1.08
CA VAL A 56 -6.56 -2.03 1.41
C VAL A 56 -7.46 -3.01 0.65
N LEU A 57 -7.24 -3.18 -0.67
CA LEU A 57 -8.04 -4.08 -1.49
C LEU A 57 -7.83 -5.55 -1.10
N ASN A 58 -6.59 -5.96 -0.85
CA ASN A 58 -6.27 -7.32 -0.44
C ASN A 58 -6.79 -7.64 0.95
N GLN A 59 -6.70 -6.69 1.89
CA GLN A 59 -7.24 -6.84 3.24
C GLN A 59 -8.76 -6.99 3.18
N LEU A 60 -9.47 -6.12 2.45
CA LEU A 60 -10.92 -6.23 2.31
C LEU A 60 -11.33 -7.54 1.64
N ARG A 61 -10.60 -7.99 0.61
CA ARG A 61 -10.85 -9.30 -0.03
C ARG A 61 -10.69 -10.45 0.98
N ALA A 62 -9.61 -10.46 1.75
CA ALA A 62 -9.35 -11.48 2.75
C ALA A 62 -10.43 -11.47 3.84
N ASP A 63 -10.82 -10.29 4.32
CA ASP A 63 -11.83 -10.11 5.35
C ASP A 63 -13.23 -10.55 4.85
N LEU A 64 -13.58 -10.29 3.57
CA LEU A 64 -14.80 -10.80 2.93
C LEU A 64 -14.82 -12.33 2.86
N TYR A 65 -13.72 -12.96 2.44
CA TYR A 65 -13.61 -14.42 2.44
C TYR A 65 -13.69 -15.01 3.85
N LEU A 66 -13.04 -14.38 4.82
CA LEU A 66 -13.11 -14.79 6.22
C LEU A 66 -14.55 -14.75 6.73
N ALA A 67 -15.28 -13.66 6.45
CA ALA A 67 -16.67 -13.52 6.85
C ALA A 67 -17.58 -14.57 6.20
N GLN A 68 -17.42 -14.81 4.89
CA GLN A 68 -18.17 -15.84 4.17
C GLN A 68 -17.88 -17.25 4.72
N GLN A 69 -16.61 -17.60 4.91
CA GLN A 69 -16.20 -18.89 5.45
C GLN A 69 -16.68 -19.06 6.89
N THR A 70 -16.65 -17.99 7.69
CA THR A 70 -17.16 -18.01 9.06
C THR A 70 -18.66 -18.28 9.06
N ALA A 71 -19.42 -17.67 8.15
CA ALA A 71 -20.85 -17.91 8.03
C ALA A 71 -21.16 -19.39 7.70
N ILE A 72 -20.40 -19.97 6.77
CA ILE A 72 -20.54 -21.38 6.37
C ILE A 72 -20.14 -22.33 7.49
N THR A 73 -18.96 -22.14 8.08
CA THR A 73 -18.42 -23.08 9.08
C THR A 73 -19.17 -23.05 10.40
N LYS A 74 -19.58 -21.87 10.85
CA LYS A 74 -20.30 -21.69 12.12
C LYS A 74 -21.82 -21.73 11.95
N GLN A 75 -22.31 -21.95 10.73
CA GLN A 75 -23.74 -21.98 10.40
C GLN A 75 -24.50 -20.76 10.97
N THR A 76 -23.91 -19.58 10.87
CA THR A 76 -24.44 -18.33 11.45
C THR A 76 -24.36 -17.19 10.44
N ALA A 77 -25.29 -16.23 10.50
CA ALA A 77 -25.22 -15.07 9.62
C ALA A 77 -24.07 -14.15 10.06
N VAL A 78 -23.30 -13.63 9.09
CA VAL A 78 -22.23 -12.65 9.33
C VAL A 78 -22.55 -11.38 8.56
N SER A 79 -22.90 -10.32 9.26
CA SER A 79 -23.18 -9.00 8.68
C SER A 79 -21.89 -8.25 8.39
N PHE A 80 -21.89 -7.49 7.30
CA PHE A 80 -20.93 -6.45 6.95
C PHE A 80 -21.63 -5.11 7.08
N ARG A 81 -20.99 -4.15 7.76
CA ARG A 81 -21.47 -2.78 7.85
C ARG A 81 -20.30 -1.81 7.70
N TYR A 82 -20.41 -0.90 6.75
CA TYR A 82 -19.55 0.26 6.62
C TYR A 82 -20.18 1.48 7.31
N ASP A 83 -19.37 2.21 8.06
CA ASP A 83 -19.72 3.49 8.66
C ASP A 83 -18.78 4.58 8.13
N SER A 84 -19.36 5.52 7.38
CA SER A 84 -18.63 6.62 6.76
C SER A 84 -18.19 7.68 7.77
N LEU A 85 -18.94 7.87 8.87
CA LEU A 85 -18.59 8.86 9.90
C LEU A 85 -17.38 8.40 10.70
N SER A 86 -17.39 7.14 11.14
CA SER A 86 -16.27 6.57 11.92
C SER A 86 -15.15 5.98 11.04
N LYS A 87 -15.27 6.08 9.71
CA LYS A 87 -14.32 5.58 8.70
C LYS A 87 -13.85 4.16 9.02
N LYS A 88 -14.80 3.26 9.26
CA LYS A 88 -14.51 1.85 9.52
C LYS A 88 -15.56 0.94 8.92
N TYR A 89 -15.18 -0.30 8.68
CA TYR A 89 -16.15 -1.37 8.44
C TYR A 89 -16.02 -2.46 9.50
N GLU A 90 -17.11 -3.15 9.74
CA GLU A 90 -17.19 -4.21 10.73
C GLU A 90 -17.88 -5.44 10.17
N PHE A 91 -17.41 -6.60 10.61
CA PHE A 91 -18.12 -7.86 10.48
C PHE A 91 -18.65 -8.31 11.84
N ARG A 92 -19.92 -8.69 11.90
CA ARG A 92 -20.58 -9.16 13.14
C ARG A 92 -21.39 -10.42 12.88
N MET A 93 -21.24 -11.41 13.76
CA MET A 93 -22.08 -12.61 13.76
C MET A 93 -23.47 -12.30 14.34
N LEU A 94 -24.37 -13.30 14.36
CA LEU A 94 -25.61 -13.22 15.13
C LEU A 94 -25.33 -12.77 16.59
N GLU A 95 -26.33 -12.15 17.22
CA GLU A 95 -26.22 -11.53 18.55
C GLU A 95 -25.23 -10.35 18.63
N GLN A 96 -24.90 -9.74 17.48
CA GLN A 96 -23.99 -8.60 17.36
C GLN A 96 -22.55 -8.86 17.84
N LYS A 97 -22.15 -10.13 18.02
CA LYS A 97 -20.78 -10.49 18.38
C LYS A 97 -19.82 -10.02 17.29
N LEU A 98 -18.89 -9.14 17.66
CA LEU A 98 -17.88 -8.61 16.76
C LEU A 98 -16.97 -9.74 16.27
N LEU A 99 -16.94 -9.94 14.95
CA LEU A 99 -15.97 -10.82 14.30
C LEU A 99 -14.70 -10.04 13.97
N LEU A 100 -14.87 -8.82 13.43
CA LEU A 100 -13.78 -7.99 12.94
C LEU A 100 -14.21 -6.51 12.89
N SER A 101 -13.29 -5.60 13.19
CA SER A 101 -13.43 -4.16 12.92
C SER A 101 -12.15 -3.65 12.26
N ARG A 102 -12.29 -2.88 11.19
CA ARG A 102 -11.17 -2.30 10.44
C ARG A 102 -11.36 -0.81 10.27
N LYS A 103 -10.45 -0.02 10.83
CA LYS A 103 -10.35 1.41 10.54
C LYS A 103 -9.75 1.58 9.14
N LEU A 104 -10.37 2.45 8.37
CA LEU A 104 -9.90 2.82 7.04
C LEU A 104 -9.07 4.10 7.10
N PRO A 105 -8.05 4.25 6.25
CA PRO A 105 -7.40 5.53 6.02
C PRO A 105 -8.40 6.57 5.49
N ASP A 106 -8.14 7.85 5.74
CA ASP A 106 -9.07 8.95 5.39
C ASP A 106 -9.36 9.06 3.89
N GLN A 107 -8.38 8.69 3.07
CA GLN A 107 -8.49 8.62 1.62
C GLN A 107 -9.32 7.44 1.09
N VAL A 108 -9.83 6.57 1.98
CA VAL A 108 -10.67 5.43 1.63
C VAL A 108 -12.13 5.68 2.01
N ASP A 109 -13.01 5.42 1.06
CA ASP A 109 -14.45 5.61 1.23
C ASP A 109 -15.23 4.54 0.48
N MET A 110 -16.41 4.19 0.99
CA MET A 110 -17.27 3.17 0.38
C MET A 110 -18.69 3.69 0.21
N TRP A 111 -19.34 3.33 -0.90
CA TRP A 111 -20.71 3.76 -1.19
C TRP A 111 -21.49 2.70 -1.96
N GLY A 112 -22.79 2.96 -2.14
CA GLY A 112 -23.73 2.05 -2.78
C GLY A 112 -24.55 1.25 -1.77
N HIS A 113 -25.51 0.48 -2.26
CA HIS A 113 -26.45 -0.29 -1.43
C HIS A 113 -25.81 -1.49 -0.72
N MET A 114 -24.60 -1.87 -1.13
CA MET A 114 -23.79 -2.93 -0.54
C MET A 114 -22.93 -2.47 0.65
N THR A 115 -23.11 -1.25 1.16
CA THR A 115 -22.45 -0.78 2.40
C THR A 115 -22.98 -1.48 3.66
N ASN A 116 -24.11 -2.18 3.54
CA ASN A 116 -24.66 -3.05 4.58
C ASN A 116 -25.32 -4.28 3.96
N PHE A 117 -24.78 -5.47 4.24
CA PHE A 117 -25.32 -6.77 3.81
C PHE A 117 -24.90 -7.85 4.81
N TYR A 118 -25.28 -9.10 4.58
CA TYR A 118 -24.80 -10.21 5.37
C TYR A 118 -24.59 -11.47 4.52
N PHE A 119 -23.65 -12.30 4.94
CA PHE A 119 -23.49 -13.66 4.44
C PHE A 119 -24.41 -14.59 5.22
N HIS A 120 -25.19 -15.39 4.51
CA HIS A 120 -26.01 -16.45 5.06
C HIS A 120 -25.17 -17.68 5.43
N PRO A 121 -25.67 -18.58 6.29
CA PRO A 121 -25.02 -19.87 6.61
C PRO A 121 -24.68 -20.75 5.40
N ASN A 122 -25.33 -20.54 4.25
CA ASN A 122 -25.05 -21.23 3.00
C ASN A 122 -23.98 -20.52 2.12
N GLY A 123 -23.36 -19.46 2.62
CA GLY A 123 -22.34 -18.67 1.92
C GLY A 123 -22.89 -17.63 0.94
N ASN A 124 -24.20 -17.55 0.74
CA ASN A 124 -24.80 -16.53 -0.14
C ASN A 124 -24.81 -15.17 0.53
N VAL A 125 -24.76 -14.11 -0.27
CA VAL A 125 -25.00 -12.74 0.18
C VAL A 125 -26.49 -12.42 0.20
N SER A 126 -26.92 -11.65 1.18
CA SER A 126 -28.32 -11.21 1.31
C SER A 126 -28.75 -10.14 0.30
N LYS A 127 -27.78 -9.49 -0.33
CA LYS A 127 -27.96 -8.50 -1.40
C LYS A 127 -26.92 -8.75 -2.48
N PHE A 128 -27.31 -8.57 -3.73
CA PHE A 128 -26.41 -8.63 -4.88
C PHE A 128 -26.16 -7.22 -5.44
N GLY A 129 -25.10 -7.06 -6.22
CA GLY A 129 -24.75 -5.80 -6.88
C GLY A 129 -23.39 -5.26 -6.44
N ASN A 130 -23.23 -3.94 -6.52
CA ASN A 130 -21.92 -3.30 -6.43
C ASN A 130 -21.71 -2.57 -5.10
N LEU A 131 -20.57 -2.83 -4.46
CA LEU A 131 -19.96 -1.96 -3.45
C LEU A 131 -18.94 -1.07 -4.15
N GLY A 132 -19.19 0.24 -4.17
CA GLY A 132 -18.24 1.22 -4.66
C GLY A 132 -17.19 1.51 -3.59
N ILE A 133 -15.92 1.59 -4.00
CA ILE A 133 -14.79 1.90 -3.12
C ILE A 133 -13.91 2.93 -3.81
N ARG A 134 -13.50 3.98 -3.09
CA ARG A 134 -12.54 4.98 -3.55
C ARG A 134 -11.32 4.87 -2.66
N ILE A 135 -10.14 4.84 -3.27
CA ILE A 135 -8.86 4.80 -2.57
C ILE A 135 -7.97 5.86 -3.23
N GLY A 136 -7.84 7.01 -2.56
CA GLY A 136 -7.24 8.20 -3.17
C GLY A 136 -8.05 8.63 -4.39
N GLU A 137 -7.37 8.71 -5.54
CA GLU A 137 -7.97 9.11 -6.84
C GLU A 137 -8.61 7.94 -7.60
N LYS A 138 -8.36 6.69 -7.19
CA LYS A 138 -8.81 5.50 -7.90
C LYS A 138 -10.16 5.02 -7.37
N LYS A 139 -11.05 4.61 -8.27
CA LYS A 139 -12.35 4.01 -7.93
C LYS A 139 -12.36 2.52 -8.29
N TYR A 140 -12.99 1.74 -7.44
CA TYR A 140 -13.15 0.30 -7.56
C TYR A 140 -14.61 -0.08 -7.35
N ARG A 141 -15.01 -1.19 -7.95
CA ARG A 141 -16.31 -1.82 -7.73
C ARG A 141 -16.07 -3.26 -7.29
N ILE A 142 -16.65 -3.62 -6.15
CA ILE A 142 -16.78 -5.03 -5.77
C ILE A 142 -18.18 -5.47 -6.18
N PHE A 143 -18.25 -6.31 -7.21
CA PHE A 143 -19.50 -6.90 -7.67
C PHE A 143 -19.74 -8.21 -6.94
N PHE A 144 -20.88 -8.31 -6.26
CA PHE A 144 -21.37 -9.53 -5.64
C PHE A 144 -22.43 -10.17 -6.55
N SER A 145 -22.15 -11.38 -7.03
CA SER A 145 -23.05 -12.11 -7.92
C SER A 145 -24.25 -12.70 -7.18
N ILE A 146 -25.36 -12.87 -7.89
CA ILE A 146 -26.49 -13.67 -7.41
C ILE A 146 -26.04 -15.13 -7.30
N GLY A 147 -26.28 -15.74 -6.14
CA GLY A 147 -25.93 -17.13 -5.86
C GLY A 147 -24.44 -17.36 -5.53
N LYS A 148 -24.21 -18.30 -4.60
CA LYS A 148 -22.91 -18.73 -4.06
C LYS A 148 -22.03 -17.63 -3.43
N GLY A 149 -22.53 -16.41 -3.30
CA GLY A 149 -21.82 -15.28 -2.67
C GLY A 149 -20.47 -14.92 -3.31
N ARG A 150 -20.24 -15.28 -4.58
CA ARG A 150 -19.01 -14.95 -5.28
C ARG A 150 -18.91 -13.44 -5.48
N PHE A 151 -17.70 -12.93 -5.38
CA PHE A 151 -17.42 -11.51 -5.60
C PHE A 151 -16.16 -11.30 -6.44
N ALA A 152 -16.14 -10.20 -7.19
CA ALA A 152 -15.01 -9.80 -8.01
C ALA A 152 -14.75 -8.30 -7.84
N ILE A 153 -13.47 -7.91 -7.83
CA ILE A 153 -13.04 -6.52 -7.66
C ILE A 153 -12.55 -6.01 -9.01
N TYR A 154 -13.14 -4.90 -9.48
CA TYR A 154 -12.79 -4.25 -10.74
C TYR A 154 -12.35 -2.81 -10.48
N GLU A 155 -11.23 -2.39 -11.09
CA GLU A 155 -10.92 -0.96 -11.18
C GLU A 155 -11.92 -0.32 -12.15
N THR A 156 -12.58 0.75 -11.70
CA THR A 156 -13.47 1.54 -12.55
C THR A 156 -12.66 2.71 -13.08
N LYS A 157 -12.43 2.73 -14.39
CA LYS A 157 -12.01 3.96 -15.07
C LYS A 157 -13.23 4.88 -15.10
N ASP A 158 -13.07 6.13 -14.66
CA ASP A 158 -14.12 7.14 -14.86
C ASP A 158 -14.49 7.13 -16.36
N GLY A 159 -15.80 7.08 -16.62
CA GLY A 159 -16.36 6.52 -17.84
C GLY A 159 -15.77 7.04 -19.16
N LYS A 160 -15.47 6.08 -20.04
CA LYS A 160 -16.19 5.96 -21.31
C LYS A 160 -16.85 4.60 -21.34
#